data_AF-A0A940LG78-F1
#
_entry.id   AF-A0A940LG78-F1
#
_cell.length_a   1.000
_cell.length_b   1.000
_cell.length_c   1.000
_cell.angle_alpha   90.00
_cell.angle_beta   90.00
_cell.angle_gamma   90.00
#
_symmetry.space_group_name_H-M   'P 1'
#
loop_
_entity.id
_entity.type
_entity.pdbx_description
1 polymer ?
#
loop_
_entity_poly.entity_id
_entity_poly.type
_entity_poly.pdbx_seq_one_letter_code
_entity_poly.pdbx_strand_id
1 'polypeptide(L)'
;MKFFLSLCLVAFLSTVSYTQTTGVSISGLIKNKTDKTILPFVNIVLKTEKDSAFVTGTVSNEEGRFTLSNIKSGNYILQFSYTGFELKSQPVLVGSLSSFLDIGTIELQQDSKQLQEVVVSTMQDDV
;
A
#
# COMPACT_ATOMS: atom_id res chain seq x y z
N MET A 1 -16.17 31.23 48.68
CA MET A 1 -16.20 29.76 48.57
C MET A 1 -16.81 29.23 47.25
N LYS A 2 -17.09 30.08 46.24
CA LYS A 2 -17.60 29.67 44.92
C LYS A 2 -16.50 29.48 43.86
N PHE A 3 -15.36 30.14 44.03
CA PHE A 3 -14.18 30.03 43.16
C PHE A 3 -13.38 28.74 43.38
N PHE A 4 -13.34 28.22 44.61
CA PHE A 4 -12.64 26.97 44.94
C PHE A 4 -13.34 25.74 44.32
N LEU A 5 -14.66 25.80 44.14
CA LEU A 5 -15.43 24.74 43.49
C LEU A 5 -15.19 24.70 41.96
N SER A 6 -14.91 25.86 41.36
CA SER A 6 -14.65 25.98 39.92
C SER A 6 -13.26 25.51 39.52
N LEU A 7 -12.28 25.55 40.44
CA LEU A 7 -10.90 25.15 40.17
C LEU A 7 -10.71 23.62 40.14
N CYS A 8 -11.55 22.86 40.86
CA CYS A 8 -11.53 21.39 40.80
C CYS A 8 -12.18 20.80 39.55
N LEU A 9 -13.07 21.54 38.88
CA LEU A 9 -13.82 21.02 37.72
C LEU A 9 -13.01 21.06 36.41
N VAL A 10 -11.96 21.87 36.34
CA VAL A 10 -11.12 22.04 35.13
C VAL A 10 -9.95 21.04 35.09
N ALA A 11 -9.64 20.37 36.20
CA ALA A 11 -8.54 19.41 36.29
C ALA A 11 -8.89 18.00 35.76
N PHE A 12 -10.13 17.74 35.35
CA PHE A 12 -10.60 16.40 35.00
C PHE A 12 -10.77 16.12 33.49
N LEU A 13 -10.43 17.06 32.60
CA LEU A 13 -10.66 16.88 31.16
C LEU A 13 -9.44 16.37 30.36
N SER A 14 -8.32 16.07 31.03
CA SER A 14 -7.11 15.57 30.36
C SER A 14 -7.06 14.05 30.23
N THR A 15 -8.15 13.40 29.79
CA THR A 15 -8.05 12.00 29.36
C THR A 15 -7.53 11.96 27.93
N VAL A 16 -6.20 11.92 27.78
CA VAL A 16 -5.56 11.54 26.52
C VAL A 16 -5.85 10.05 26.27
N SER A 17 -6.90 9.77 25.50
CA SER A 17 -7.15 8.42 25.01
C SER A 17 -6.10 8.08 23.95
N TYR A 18 -5.07 7.33 24.32
CA TYR A 18 -4.21 6.65 23.36
C TYR A 18 -5.02 5.52 22.72
N THR A 19 -5.54 5.75 21.51
CA THR A 19 -6.12 4.67 20.72
C THR A 19 -5.01 3.70 20.33
N GLN A 20 -4.92 2.56 21.00
CA GLN A 20 -4.07 1.44 20.58
C GLN A 20 -4.68 0.84 19.31
N THR A 21 -4.27 1.35 18.15
CA THR A 21 -4.67 0.78 16.88
C THR A 21 -3.93 -0.55 16.70
N THR A 22 -4.58 -1.67 17.03
CA THR A 22 -4.05 -3.02 16.80
C THR A 22 -4.23 -3.37 15.32
N GLY A 23 -3.55 -2.63 14.45
CA GLY A 23 -3.52 -2.92 13.03
C GLY A 23 -2.35 -3.84 12.68
N VAL A 24 -2.55 -4.69 11.69
CA VAL A 24 -1.54 -5.58 11.13
C VAL A 24 -0.69 -4.79 10.14
N SER A 25 0.61 -5.07 10.13
CA SER A 25 1.52 -4.59 9.09
C SER A 25 1.68 -5.64 8.01
N ILE A 26 1.34 -5.30 6.77
CA ILE A 26 1.53 -6.16 5.61
C ILE A 26 2.88 -5.82 4.97
N SER A 27 3.72 -6.82 4.72
CA SER A 27 5.01 -6.64 4.07
C SER A 27 5.24 -7.64 2.94
N GLY A 28 6.14 -7.31 2.03
CA GLY A 28 6.59 -8.21 0.97
C GLY A 28 7.77 -7.64 0.20
N LEU A 29 8.23 -8.41 -0.79
CA LEU A 29 9.33 -8.07 -1.69
C LEU A 29 8.84 -8.13 -3.13
N ILE A 30 9.20 -7.17 -3.97
CA ILE A 30 8.73 -7.09 -5.35
C ILE A 30 9.89 -7.34 -6.31
N LYS A 31 9.67 -8.25 -7.27
CA LYS A 31 10.64 -8.64 -8.28
C LYS A 31 10.03 -8.70 -9.67
N ASN A 32 10.87 -8.57 -10.68
CA ASN A 32 10.50 -8.88 -12.05
C ASN A 32 10.37 -10.40 -12.21
N LYS A 33 9.28 -10.85 -12.83
CA LYS A 33 9.01 -12.27 -13.06
C LYS A 33 10.03 -12.93 -13.98
N THR A 34 10.54 -12.20 -14.97
CA THR A 34 11.40 -12.73 -16.05
C THR A 34 12.84 -12.94 -15.59
N ASP A 35 13.49 -11.90 -15.09
CA ASP A 35 14.92 -11.89 -14.75
C ASP A 35 15.19 -11.94 -13.22
N LYS A 36 14.13 -11.95 -12.41
CA LYS A 36 14.17 -11.94 -10.94
C LYS A 36 14.88 -10.73 -10.33
N THR A 37 15.05 -9.66 -11.10
CA THR A 37 15.58 -8.38 -10.61
C THR A 37 14.64 -7.76 -9.59
N ILE A 38 15.21 -7.02 -8.64
CA ILE A 38 14.46 -6.28 -7.62
C ILE A 38 13.80 -5.07 -8.27
N LEU A 39 12.54 -4.81 -7.94
CA LEU A 39 11.79 -3.66 -8.46
C LEU A 39 11.59 -2.61 -7.36
N PRO A 40 12.38 -1.52 -7.37
CA PRO A 40 12.21 -0.41 -6.45
C PRO A 40 11.09 0.53 -6.89
N PHE A 41 10.56 1.33 -5.96
CA PHE A 41 9.59 2.40 -6.22
C PHE A 41 8.28 1.95 -6.92
N VAL A 42 7.91 0.69 -6.74
CA VAL A 42 6.62 0.15 -7.21
C VAL A 42 5.51 0.77 -6.38
N ASN A 43 4.42 1.20 -7.00
CA ASN A 43 3.25 1.71 -6.31
C ASN A 43 2.38 0.55 -5.83
N ILE A 44 2.06 0.51 -4.54
CA ILE A 44 1.24 -0.51 -3.90
C ILE A 44 0.02 0.15 -3.28
N VAL A 45 -1.16 -0.27 -3.69
CA VAL A 45 -2.43 0.24 -3.20
C VAL A 45 -3.23 -0.90 -2.58
N LEU A 46 -3.71 -0.69 -1.37
CA LEU A 46 -4.65 -1.58 -0.70
C LEU A 46 -6.08 -1.07 -0.91
N LYS A 47 -6.95 -1.96 -1.39
CA LYS A 47 -8.38 -1.71 -1.58
C LYS A 47 -9.21 -2.71 -0.81
N THR A 48 -10.42 -2.33 -0.43
CA THR A 48 -11.42 -3.27 0.10
C THR A 48 -11.86 -4.26 -0.99
N GLU A 49 -12.12 -5.51 -0.62
CA GLU A 49 -12.57 -6.53 -1.58
C GLU A 49 -13.98 -6.25 -2.13
N LYS A 50 -14.87 -5.72 -1.27
CA LYS A 50 -16.30 -5.56 -1.58
C LYS A 50 -16.61 -4.51 -2.66
N ASP A 51 -15.99 -3.35 -2.56
CA ASP A 51 -16.29 -2.16 -3.35
C ASP A 51 -15.05 -1.53 -3.99
N SER A 52 -13.87 -2.17 -3.85
CA SER A 52 -12.60 -1.65 -4.36
C SER A 52 -12.25 -0.24 -3.86
N ALA A 53 -12.82 0.15 -2.71
CA ALA A 53 -12.54 1.44 -2.09
C ALA A 53 -11.09 1.50 -1.63
N PHE A 54 -10.45 2.66 -1.85
CA PHE A 54 -9.08 2.90 -1.41
C PHE A 54 -9.00 2.85 0.12
N VAL A 55 -8.06 2.07 0.64
CA VAL A 55 -7.79 1.98 2.09
C VAL A 55 -6.52 2.75 2.43
N THR A 56 -5.42 2.40 1.75
CA THR A 56 -4.11 3.03 1.94
C THR A 56 -3.19 2.64 0.78
N GLY A 57 -2.01 3.27 0.69
CA GLY A 57 -1.00 2.94 -0.29
C GLY A 57 0.40 3.24 0.22
N THR A 58 1.39 2.64 -0.42
CA THR A 58 2.81 2.85 -0.16
C THR A 58 3.61 2.63 -1.44
N VAL A 59 4.91 2.89 -1.38
CA VAL A 59 5.85 2.58 -2.45
C VAL A 59 6.91 1.60 -1.95
N SER A 60 7.42 0.72 -2.81
CA SER A 60 8.56 -0.11 -2.45
C SER A 60 9.84 0.74 -2.35
N ASN A 61 10.75 0.34 -1.46
CA ASN A 61 12.06 0.98 -1.30
C ASN A 61 13.06 0.52 -2.37
N GLU A 62 14.32 0.95 -2.26
CA GLU A 62 15.41 0.60 -3.18
C GLU A 62 15.69 -0.92 -3.26
N GLU A 63 15.37 -1.65 -2.19
CA GLU A 63 15.47 -3.11 -2.11
C GLU A 63 14.19 -3.81 -2.59
N GLY A 64 13.21 -3.08 -3.14
CA GLY A 64 11.92 -3.59 -3.60
C GLY A 64 11.01 -4.09 -2.49
N ARG A 65 11.32 -3.78 -1.23
CA ARG A 65 10.50 -4.13 -0.07
C ARG A 65 9.45 -3.05 0.17
N PHE A 66 8.27 -3.46 0.63
CA PHE A 66 7.21 -2.54 1.03
C PHE A 66 6.61 -2.95 2.38
N THR A 67 6.05 -1.97 3.08
CA THR A 67 5.31 -2.16 4.32
C THR A 67 4.08 -1.26 4.33
N LEU A 68 2.92 -1.84 4.62
CA LEU A 68 1.66 -1.16 4.87
C LEU A 68 1.26 -1.39 6.32
N SER A 69 1.36 -0.35 7.15
CA SER A 69 1.06 -0.45 8.58
C SER A 69 -0.39 -0.10 8.90
N ASN A 70 -0.84 -0.54 10.07
CA ASN A 70 -2.14 -0.21 10.64
C ASN A 70 -3.35 -0.70 9.82
N ILE A 71 -3.28 -1.92 9.28
CA ILE A 71 -4.38 -2.52 8.51
C ILE A 71 -5.30 -3.30 9.45
N LYS A 72 -6.61 -3.02 9.41
CA LYS A 72 -7.59 -3.76 10.19
C LYS A 72 -7.76 -5.17 9.62
N SER A 73 -8.24 -6.10 10.45
CA SER A 73 -8.59 -7.42 9.96
C SER A 73 -9.74 -7.35 8.94
N GLY A 74 -9.66 -8.15 7.88
CA GLY A 74 -10.62 -8.16 6.80
C GLY A 74 -10.04 -8.67 5.48
N ASN A 75 -10.88 -8.66 4.44
CA ASN A 75 -10.49 -9.03 3.09
C ASN A 75 -10.19 -7.78 2.25
N TYR A 76 -9.06 -7.83 1.57
CA TYR A 76 -8.57 -6.74 0.76
C TYR A 76 -8.02 -7.23 -0.57
N ILE A 77 -7.82 -6.29 -1.49
CA ILE A 77 -7.12 -6.48 -2.75
C ILE A 77 -5.91 -5.57 -2.73
N LEU A 78 -4.72 -6.16 -2.85
CA LEU A 78 -3.49 -5.44 -3.11
C LEU A 78 -3.30 -5.28 -4.60
N GLN A 79 -3.06 -4.05 -5.02
CA GLN A 79 -2.82 -3.69 -6.40
C GLN A 79 -1.40 -3.12 -6.53
N PHE A 80 -0.61 -3.71 -7.42
CA PHE A 80 0.76 -3.33 -7.71
C PHE A 80 0.83 -2.70 -9.09
N SER A 81 1.39 -1.50 -9.19
CA SER A 81 1.54 -0.75 -10.42
C SER A 81 2.97 -0.24 -10.55
N TYR A 82 3.57 -0.49 -11.71
CA TYR A 82 4.93 -0.06 -12.00
C TYR A 82 5.05 0.23 -13.50
N THR A 83 5.76 1.30 -13.85
CA THR A 83 5.87 1.74 -15.25
C THR A 83 6.53 0.68 -16.11
N GLY A 84 5.91 0.33 -17.24
CA GLY A 84 6.37 -0.73 -18.13
C GLY A 84 6.03 -2.16 -17.66
N PHE A 85 5.20 -2.31 -16.63
CA PHE A 85 4.73 -3.60 -16.11
C PHE A 85 3.21 -3.69 -16.10
N GLU A 86 2.69 -4.90 -16.21
CA GLU A 86 1.26 -5.17 -16.11
C GLU A 86 0.76 -4.90 -14.70
N LEU A 87 -0.45 -4.35 -14.59
CA LEU A 87 -1.12 -4.16 -13.32
C LEU A 87 -1.43 -5.52 -12.69
N LYS A 88 -0.89 -5.78 -11.49
CA LYS A 88 -1.13 -7.02 -10.75
C LYS A 88 -2.06 -6.76 -9.58
N SER A 89 -3.12 -7.55 -9.47
CA SER A 89 -4.03 -7.56 -8.32
C SER A 89 -3.94 -8.89 -7.58
N GLN A 90 -3.87 -8.85 -6.25
CA GLN A 90 -3.78 -10.03 -5.40
C GLN A 90 -4.71 -9.89 -4.18
N PRO A 91 -5.64 -10.82 -3.95
CA PRO A 91 -6.43 -10.82 -2.73
C PRO A 91 -5.56 -11.13 -1.52
N VAL A 92 -5.83 -10.47 -0.39
CA VAL A 92 -5.13 -10.69 0.87
C VAL A 92 -6.14 -10.71 2.01
N LEU A 93 -6.05 -11.75 2.84
CA LEU A 93 -6.81 -11.89 4.08
C LEU A 93 -5.95 -11.41 5.25
N VAL A 94 -6.36 -10.32 5.88
CA VAL A 94 -5.69 -9.79 7.06
C VAL A 94 -6.38 -10.35 8.30
N GLY A 95 -5.69 -11.21 9.03
CA GLY A 95 -6.15 -11.76 10.31
C GLY A 95 -5.94 -10.80 11.49
N SER A 96 -6.30 -11.24 12.69
CA SER A 96 -6.04 -10.50 13.95
C SER A 96 -5.08 -11.23 14.90
N LEU A 97 -4.56 -12.39 14.49
CA LEU A 97 -3.71 -13.25 15.33
C LEU A 97 -2.24 -12.82 15.34
N SER A 98 -1.79 -12.09 14.31
CA SER A 98 -0.43 -11.61 14.17
C SER A 98 -0.42 -10.13 13.80
N SER A 99 0.46 -9.36 14.44
CA SER A 99 0.70 -7.95 14.11
C SER A 99 1.43 -7.76 12.78
N PHE A 100 1.98 -8.84 12.20
CA PHE A 100 2.74 -8.82 10.96
C PHE A 100 2.23 -9.92 10.01
N LEU A 101 1.98 -9.53 8.76
CA LEU A 101 1.60 -10.41 7.66
C LEU A 101 2.61 -10.24 6.52
N ASP A 102 3.53 -11.19 6.40
CA ASP A 102 4.42 -11.26 5.25
C ASP A 102 3.74 -12.05 4.12
N ILE A 103 3.55 -11.41 2.96
CA ILE A 103 2.97 -12.04 1.77
C ILE A 103 4.03 -12.59 0.82
N GLY A 104 5.31 -12.50 1.20
CA GLY A 104 6.43 -13.05 0.47
C GLY A 104 6.83 -12.24 -0.76
N THR A 105 7.29 -12.94 -1.80
CA THR A 105 7.76 -12.31 -3.04
C THR A 105 6.64 -12.18 -4.06
N ILE A 106 6.44 -10.96 -4.54
CA ILE A 106 5.48 -10.59 -5.57
C ILE A 106 6.22 -10.39 -6.89
N GLU A 107 5.84 -11.18 -7.88
CA GLU A 107 6.45 -11.11 -9.21
C GLU A 107 5.56 -10.32 -10.17
N LEU A 108 6.10 -9.24 -10.74
CA LEU A 108 5.45 -8.42 -11.77
C LEU A 108 5.90 -8.86 -13.17
N GLN A 109 4.94 -8.89 -14.09
CA GLN A 109 5.19 -9.20 -15.50
C GLN A 109 5.44 -7.90 -16.26
N GLN A 110 6.50 -7.85 -17.05
CA GLN A 110 6.77 -6.69 -17.91
C GLN A 110 5.70 -6.61 -19.02
N ASP A 111 5.16 -5.42 -19.24
CA ASP A 111 4.18 -5.16 -20.28
C ASP A 111 4.90 -5.10 -21.64
N SER A 112 4.60 -6.07 -22.50
CA SER A 112 5.19 -6.16 -23.84
C SER A 112 4.52 -5.24 -24.87
N LYS A 113 3.39 -4.61 -24.53
CA LYS A 113 2.62 -3.77 -25.46
C LYS A 113 3.14 -2.33 -25.58
N GLN A 114 3.74 -1.77 -24.53
CA GLN A 114 4.27 -0.39 -24.58
C GLN A 114 5.44 -0.22 -25.58
N LEU A 115 6.15 -1.29 -25.91
CA LEU A 115 7.27 -1.24 -26.87
C LEU A 115 6.82 -1.10 -28.33
N GLN A 116 5.55 -1.36 -28.66
CA GLN A 116 5.05 -1.30 -30.04
C GLN A 116 4.58 0.10 -30.44
N GLU A 117 4.17 0.94 -29.48
CA GLU A 117 3.63 2.26 -29.75
C GLU A 117 4.72 3.30 -30.08
N VAL A 118 5.93 3.14 -29.53
CA VAL A 118 7.03 4.11 -29.70
C VAL A 118 7.70 4.06 -31.09
N VAL A 119 7.51 2.99 -31.87
CA VAL A 119 8.14 2.85 -33.20
C VAL A 119 7.41 3.62 -34.31
N VAL A 120 6.20 4.16 -34.05
CA VAL A 120 5.31 4.68 -35.11
C VAL A 120 5.34 6.22 -35.27
N SER A 121 6.16 6.97 -34.53
CA SER A 121 6.13 8.46 -34.56
C SER A 121 7.26 9.15 -35.33
N THR A 122 7.99 8.46 -36.21
CA THR A 122 8.94 9.11 -37.14
C THR A 122 8.52 8.91 -38.59
N MET A 123 7.45 9.60 -39.00
CA MET A 123 7.29 10.02 -40.40
C MET A 123 6.99 11.52 -40.38
N GLN A 124 8.08 12.26 -40.56
CA GLN A 124 8.09 13.67 -40.89
C GLN A 124 7.46 13.83 -42.26
N ASP A 125 6.26 14.40 -42.31
CA ASP A 125 5.71 14.95 -43.55
C ASP A 125 6.29 16.36 -43.72
N ASP A 126 7.39 16.43 -44.48
CA ASP A 126 7.80 17.66 -45.16
C ASP A 126 6.72 18.01 -46.19
N VAL A 127 6.07 19.18 -46.04
CA VAL A 127 5.37 19.88 -47.13
C VAL A 127 5.68 21.37 -47.05
#